data_AF-A0A2P7TWU1-F1
#
_entry.id   AF-A0A2P7TWU1-F1
#
_cell.length_a   1.000
_cell.length_b   1.000
_cell.length_c   1.000
_cell.angle_alpha   90.00
_cell.angle_beta   90.00
_cell.angle_gamma   90.00
#
_symmetry.space_group_name_H-M   'P 1'
#
loop_
_entity.id
_entity.type
_entity.pdbx_description
1 polymer ?
#
loop_
_entity_poly.entity_id
_entity_poly.type
_entity_poly.pdbx_seq_one_letter_code
_entity_poly.pdbx_strand_id
1 'polypeptide(L)' 'EIGKVLAWAEPQGIPVIALAGSTHFFHGKLIVLRDTISRFAPMILG' A
#
# COMPACT_ATOMS: atom_id res chain seq x y z
N GLU A 1 -8.40 -0.28 -10.82
CA GLU A 1 -9.06 0.95 -10.30
C GLU A 1 -8.86 1.11 -8.80
N ILE A 2 -8.21 2.21 -8.39
CA ILE A 2 -7.92 2.55 -6.99
C ILE A 2 -9.19 2.69 -6.14
N GLY A 3 -10.31 3.09 -6.73
CA GLY A 3 -11.59 3.26 -6.02
C GLY A 3 -12.09 2.00 -5.32
N LYS A 4 -11.84 0.80 -5.87
CA LYS A 4 -12.22 -0.46 -5.21
C LYS A 4 -11.43 -0.69 -3.91
N VAL A 5 -10.15 -0.33 -3.90
CA VAL A 5 -9.28 -0.45 -2.72
C VAL A 5 -9.73 0.53 -1.63
N LEU A 6 -10.06 1.76 -2.01
CA LEU A 6 -10.55 2.77 -1.06
C LEU A 6 -11.90 2.37 -0.45
N ALA A 7 -12.84 1.89 -1.25
CA ALA A 7 -14.15 1.42 -0.77
C ALA A 7 -14.03 0.21 0.17
N TRP A 8 -13.04 -0.68 -0.05
CA TRP A 8 -12.76 -1.79 0.86
C TRP A 8 -12.11 -1.32 2.18
N ALA A 9 -11.24 -0.31 2.13
CA ALA A 9 -10.52 0.19 3.31
C ALA A 9 -11.41 1.04 4.24
N GLU A 10 -12.35 1.80 3.68
CA GLU A 10 -13.23 2.74 4.40
C GLU A 10 -13.93 2.14 5.64
N PRO A 11 -14.65 1.01 5.56
CA PRO A 11 -15.36 0.46 6.73
C PRO A 11 -14.43 -0.06 7.83
N GLN A 12 -13.15 -0.29 7.53
CA GLN A 12 -12.15 -0.78 8.49
C GLN A 12 -11.35 0.37 9.13
N GLY A 13 -11.47 1.60 8.63
CA GLY A 13 -10.70 2.75 9.11
C GLY A 13 -9.19 2.61 8.91
N ILE A 14 -8.74 1.79 7.95
CA ILE A 14 -7.32 1.49 7.74
C ILE A 14 -6.66 2.46 6.77
N PRO A 15 -5.38 2.81 6.98
CA PRO A 15 -4.63 3.65 6.03
C PRO A 15 -4.35 2.91 4.72
N VAL A 16 -4.38 3.65 3.60
CA VAL A 16 -4.03 3.14 2.27
C VAL A 16 -2.84 3.92 1.71
N ILE A 17 -1.82 3.20 1.24
CA ILE A 17 -0.62 3.78 0.60
C ILE A 17 -0.59 3.35 -0.87
N ALA A 18 -0.48 4.32 -1.79
CA ALA A 18 -0.37 4.07 -3.22
C ALA A 18 1.09 4.20 -3.70
N LEU A 19 1.58 3.21 -4.45
CA LEU A 19 2.90 3.24 -5.08
C LEU A 19 2.79 3.63 -6.55
N ALA A 20 3.09 4.89 -6.87
CA ALA A 20 2.97 5.44 -8.21
C ALA A 20 3.84 4.69 -9.25
N GLY A 21 3.28 4.48 -10.44
CA GLY A 21 3.93 3.77 -11.54
C GLY A 21 4.10 2.27 -11.31
N SER A 22 3.46 1.70 -10.29
CA SER A 22 3.40 0.24 -10.12
C SER A 22 2.46 -0.37 -11.15
N THR A 23 2.89 -1.48 -11.73
CA THR A 23 2.09 -2.30 -12.64
C THR A 23 1.78 -3.65 -11.97
N HIS A 24 1.38 -4.65 -12.75
CA HIS A 24 1.20 -6.02 -12.28
C HIS A 24 2.37 -6.48 -11.39
N PHE A 25 2.05 -7.04 -10.23
CA PHE A 25 3.00 -7.56 -9.25
C PHE A 25 4.12 -6.58 -8.81
N PHE A 26 3.93 -5.27 -8.96
CA PHE A 26 4.95 -4.27 -8.62
C PHE A 26 6.27 -4.48 -9.38
N HIS A 27 6.22 -4.93 -10.64
CA HIS A 27 7.41 -5.10 -11.46
C HIS A 27 8.24 -3.80 -11.50
N GLY A 28 9.54 -3.90 -11.20
CA GLY A 28 10.45 -2.73 -11.09
C GLY A 28 10.25 -1.86 -9.84
N LYS A 29 9.35 -2.24 -8.91
CA LYS A 29 9.02 -1.47 -7.69
C LYS A 29 9.16 -2.28 -6.39
N LEU A 30 9.66 -3.51 -6.43
CA LEU A 30 9.78 -4.38 -5.24
C LEU A 30 10.63 -3.77 -4.12
N ILE A 31 11.70 -3.05 -4.47
CA ILE A 31 12.54 -2.34 -3.48
C ILE A 31 11.75 -1.23 -2.79
N VAL A 32 11.02 -0.42 -3.57
CA VAL A 32 10.16 0.65 -3.03
C VAL A 32 9.04 0.06 -2.16
N LEU A 33 8.47 -1.08 -2.57
CA LEU A 33 7.46 -1.80 -1.79
C LEU A 33 8.03 -2.27 -0.44
N ARG A 34 9.21 -2.91 -0.45
CA ARG A 34 9.90 -3.32 0.78
C ARG A 34 10.12 -2.13 1.71
N ASP A 35 10.69 -1.04 1.20
CA ASP A 35 11.02 0.12 2.02
C ASP A 35 9.76 0.80 2.58
N THR A 36 8.67 0.81 1.80
CA THR A 36 7.36 1.30 2.25
C THR A 36 6.81 0.44 3.40
N ILE A 37 6.86 -0.89 3.27
CA ILE A 37 6.41 -1.81 4.33
C ILE A 37 7.25 -1.60 5.59
N SER A 38 8.59 -1.59 5.46
CA SER A 38 9.49 -1.40 6.61
C SER A 38 9.27 -0.08 7.33
N ARG A 39 8.87 0.97 6.60
CA ARG A 39 8.64 2.31 7.18
C ARG A 39 7.28 2.43 7.88
N PHE A 40 6.22 1.87 7.30
CA PHE A 40 4.86 2.16 7.75
C PHE A 40 4.17 1.00 8.48
N ALA A 41 4.46 -0.26 8.14
CA ALA A 41 3.81 -1.40 8.81
C ALA A 41 4.11 -1.46 10.31
N PRO A 42 5.35 -1.22 10.80
CA PRO A 42 5.61 -1.21 12.24
C PRO A 42 4.86 -0.11 13.00
N MET A 43 4.59 1.04 12.37
CA MET A 43 3.83 2.13 13.00
C MET A 43 2.33 1.83 13.10
N ILE A 44 1.82 0.90 12.30
CA ILE A 44 0.41 0.52 12.26
C ILE A 44 0.14 -0.71 13.13
N LEU A 45 1.12 -1.62 13.24
CA LEU A 45 1.00 -2.90 13.94
C LEU A 45 1.60 -2.90 15.37
N GLY A 46 2.27 -1.81 15.76
CA GLY A 46 2.86 -1.61 17.08
C GLY A 46 1.92 -0.91 18.05
#